data_AF-A0AAD7YTM9-F1
#
_entry.id   AF-A0AAD7YTM9-F1
#
_cell.length_a   1.000
_cell.length_b   1.000
_cell.length_c   1.000
_cell.angle_alpha   90.00
_cell.angle_beta   90.00
_cell.angle_gamma   90.00
#
_symmetry.space_group_name_H-M   'P 1'
#
loop_
_entity.id
_entity.type
_entity.pdbx_description
1 polymer ?
#
loop_
_entity_poly.entity_id
_entity_poly.type
_entity_poly.pdbx_seq_one_letter_code
_entity_poly.pdbx_strand_id
1 'polypeptide(L)'
;MKRVGGKCKHPNSVDIVETTALSVSDNKLALIAKFIERWPVERWRSLGLFSDDYLLRINSHWLEFPPPDSWIQYTLGSTYVLLAGTGAFGNVLVLLMYIRCRSLRTPGNILVANLALSDFLMLAKTPIFIFNSFNLGPALGKTDGIALSSLRKINEFSR
;
A
#
# COMPACT_ATOMS: atom_id res chain seq x y z
N MET A 1 -45.63 18.77 45.65
CA MET A 1 -44.32 18.29 46.11
C MET A 1 -44.12 16.85 45.63
N LYS A 2 -43.41 16.63 44.51
CA LYS A 2 -42.90 15.31 44.07
C LYS A 2 -41.52 15.55 43.46
N ARG A 3 -40.44 15.32 44.24
CA ARG A 3 -39.08 15.27 43.70
C ARG A 3 -38.97 13.97 42.92
N VAL A 4 -38.94 14.06 41.58
CA VAL A 4 -38.61 12.93 40.72
C VAL A 4 -37.12 12.66 40.93
N GLY A 5 -36.81 11.63 41.73
CA GLY A 5 -35.47 11.12 41.89
C GLY A 5 -35.03 10.43 40.60
N GLY A 6 -34.45 11.20 39.68
CA GLY A 6 -33.71 10.65 38.55
C GLY A 6 -32.52 9.89 39.10
N LYS A 7 -32.57 8.55 39.05
CA LYS A 7 -31.38 7.73 39.25
C LYS A 7 -30.41 8.11 38.12
N CYS A 8 -29.34 8.83 38.43
CA CYS A 8 -28.18 8.93 37.55
C CYS A 8 -27.62 7.52 37.38
N LYS A 9 -28.08 6.82 36.35
CA LYS A 9 -27.55 5.52 35.96
C LYS A 9 -26.13 5.80 35.49
N HIS A 10 -25.14 5.54 36.34
CA HIS A 10 -23.74 5.60 35.92
C HIS A 10 -23.62 4.70 34.69
N PRO A 11 -23.28 5.24 33.50
CA PRO A 11 -23.11 4.41 32.32
C PRO A 11 -22.02 3.40 32.64
N ASN A 12 -22.32 2.11 32.42
CA ASN A 12 -21.36 1.06 32.72
C ASN A 12 -20.15 1.27 31.80
N SER A 13 -18.95 0.87 32.21
CA SER A 13 -17.74 1.04 31.39
C SER A 13 -17.90 0.44 29.98
N VAL A 14 -18.75 -0.58 29.84
CA VAL A 14 -19.13 -1.19 28.56
C VAL A 14 -19.92 -0.22 27.67
N ASP A 15 -20.91 0.49 28.22
CA ASP A 15 -21.75 1.44 27.48
C ASP A 15 -20.94 2.66 27.01
N ILE A 16 -19.97 3.12 27.82
CA ILE A 16 -19.07 4.24 27.46
C ILE A 16 -18.14 3.82 26.32
N VAL A 17 -17.57 2.62 26.39
CA VAL A 17 -16.69 2.09 25.34
C VAL A 17 -17.47 1.86 24.05
N GLU A 18 -18.70 1.36 24.12
CA GLU A 18 -19.56 1.14 22.95
C GLU A 18 -20.01 2.47 22.32
N THR A 19 -20.40 3.46 23.13
CA THR A 19 -20.75 4.80 22.64
C THR A 19 -19.52 5.51 22.02
N THR A 20 -18.33 5.29 22.57
CA THR A 20 -17.08 5.84 22.01
C THR A 20 -16.71 5.12 20.71
N ALA A 21 -16.85 3.80 20.65
CA ALA A 21 -16.55 3.02 19.44
C ALA A 21 -17.51 3.37 18.29
N LEU A 22 -18.80 3.54 18.58
CA LEU A 22 -19.81 3.96 17.60
C LEU A 22 -19.52 5.38 17.09
N SER A 23 -19.31 6.34 17.98
CA SER A 23 -18.99 7.72 17.56
C SER A 23 -17.67 7.83 16.78
N VAL A 24 -16.65 7.04 17.14
CA VAL A 24 -15.39 6.98 16.37
C VAL A 24 -15.62 6.34 14.99
N SER A 25 -16.45 5.30 14.90
CA SER A 25 -16.83 4.67 13.63
C SER A 25 -17.60 5.63 12.72
N ASP A 26 -18.59 6.35 13.27
CA ASP A 26 -19.39 7.33 12.52
C ASP A 26 -18.54 8.47 11.97
N ASN A 27 -17.63 9.00 12.79
CA ASN A 27 -16.67 10.03 12.36
C ASN A 27 -15.75 9.51 11.25
N LYS A 28 -15.29 8.26 11.35
CA LYS A 28 -14.43 7.64 10.33
C LYS A 28 -15.18 7.42 9.01
N LEU A 29 -16.44 6.99 9.05
CA LEU A 29 -17.26 6.84 7.85
C LEU A 29 -17.52 8.19 7.18
N ALA A 30 -17.75 9.26 7.96
CA ALA A 30 -17.87 10.61 7.43
C ALA A 30 -16.57 11.09 6.76
N LEU A 31 -15.40 10.77 7.32
CA LEU A 31 -14.10 11.05 6.70
C LEU A 31 -13.91 10.28 5.39
N ILE A 32 -14.30 9.01 5.33
CA ILE A 32 -14.24 8.19 4.12
C ILE A 32 -15.16 8.76 3.03
N ALA A 33 -16.37 9.20 3.38
CA ALA A 33 -17.28 9.83 2.44
C ALA A 33 -16.67 11.12 1.84
N LYS A 34 -16.10 11.98 2.69
CA LYS A 34 -15.35 13.18 2.25
C LYS A 34 -14.15 12.83 1.38
N PHE A 35 -13.44 11.76 1.70
CA PHE A 35 -12.31 11.30 0.92
C PHE A 35 -12.75 10.85 -0.49
N ILE A 36 -13.83 10.07 -0.60
CA ILE A 36 -14.37 9.61 -1.89
C ILE A 36 -14.82 10.78 -2.76
N GLU A 37 -15.41 11.82 -2.15
CA GLU A 37 -15.80 13.03 -2.87
C GLU A 37 -14.59 13.81 -3.39
N ARG A 38 -13.52 13.89 -2.60
CA ARG A 38 -12.35 14.73 -2.89
C ARG A 38 -11.32 14.06 -3.80
N TRP A 39 -11.24 12.74 -3.79
CA TRP A 39 -10.27 11.96 -4.57
C TRP A 39 -10.93 11.34 -5.80
N PRO A 40 -10.19 11.14 -6.90
CA PRO A 40 -10.71 10.49 -8.12
C PRO A 40 -10.83 8.96 -7.95
N VAL A 41 -11.53 8.51 -6.89
CA VAL A 41 -11.67 7.09 -6.50
C VAL A 41 -12.34 6.27 -7.60
N GLU A 42 -13.14 6.91 -8.46
CA GLU A 42 -13.91 6.20 -9.48
C GLU A 42 -13.00 5.66 -10.59
N ARG A 43 -11.86 6.32 -10.81
CA ARG A 43 -10.80 5.79 -11.68
C ARG A 43 -10.25 4.49 -11.11
N TRP A 44 -10.06 4.40 -9.80
CA TRP A 44 -9.55 3.20 -9.14
C TRP A 44 -10.58 2.07 -9.12
N ARG A 45 -11.88 2.40 -8.93
CA ARG A 45 -12.98 1.42 -9.05
C ARG A 45 -13.10 0.86 -10.46
N SER A 46 -12.94 1.70 -11.49
CA SER A 46 -13.06 1.29 -12.90
C SER A 46 -12.05 0.22 -13.31
N LEU A 47 -10.90 0.17 -12.64
CA LEU A 47 -9.87 -0.83 -12.85
C LEU A 47 -10.19 -2.18 -12.18
N GLY A 48 -11.24 -2.25 -11.35
CA GLY A 48 -11.70 -3.48 -10.68
C GLY A 48 -10.78 -4.01 -9.57
N LEU A 49 -9.69 -3.31 -9.28
CA LEU A 49 -8.64 -3.72 -8.35
C LEU A 49 -8.70 -3.01 -6.98
N PHE A 50 -9.64 -2.08 -6.80
CA PHE A 50 -9.84 -1.31 -5.58
C PHE A 50 -11.11 -1.74 -4.83
N SER A 51 -11.05 -1.86 -3.49
CA SER A 51 -12.17 -2.27 -2.61
C SER A 51 -12.38 -1.19 -1.55
N ASP A 52 -13.62 -0.87 -1.21
CA ASP A 52 -13.91 0.11 -0.13
C ASP A 52 -13.39 -0.36 1.24
N ASP A 53 -13.25 -1.67 1.45
CA ASP A 53 -12.62 -2.26 2.64
C ASP A 53 -11.17 -1.77 2.85
N TYR A 54 -10.50 -1.37 1.76
CA TYR A 54 -9.14 -0.81 1.84
C TYR A 54 -9.16 0.53 2.58
N LEU A 55 -10.16 1.38 2.32
CA LEU A 55 -10.29 2.69 2.99
C LEU A 55 -10.56 2.52 4.48
N LEU A 56 -11.27 1.46 4.89
CA LEU A 56 -11.48 1.13 6.30
C LEU A 56 -10.18 0.73 7.00
N ARG A 57 -9.18 0.21 6.29
CA ARG A 57 -7.86 -0.14 6.85
C ARG A 57 -6.97 1.07 7.06
N ILE A 58 -7.16 2.14 6.29
CA ILE A 58 -6.38 3.37 6.40
C ILE A 58 -6.71 4.06 7.74
N ASN A 59 -5.68 4.64 8.36
CA ASN A 59 -5.85 5.42 9.59
C ASN A 59 -6.61 6.73 9.29
N SER A 60 -7.56 7.09 10.16
CA SER A 60 -8.42 8.28 10.02
C SER A 60 -7.64 9.57 9.77
N HIS A 61 -6.46 9.74 10.39
CA HIS A 61 -5.62 10.92 10.21
C HIS A 61 -5.18 11.13 8.74
N TRP A 62 -4.89 10.04 8.00
CA TRP A 62 -4.43 10.17 6.61
C TRP A 62 -5.56 10.48 5.63
N LEU A 63 -6.82 10.23 6.02
CA LEU A 63 -7.99 10.52 5.20
C LEU A 63 -8.33 12.03 5.15
N GLU A 64 -7.78 12.82 6.08
CA GLU A 64 -8.03 14.27 6.17
C GLU A 64 -7.25 15.09 5.13
N PHE A 65 -6.17 14.53 4.57
CA PHE A 65 -5.31 15.26 3.66
C PHE A 65 -5.90 15.40 2.25
N PRO A 66 -5.73 16.58 1.62
CA PRO A 66 -6.17 16.77 0.24
C PRO A 66 -5.33 15.91 -0.74
N PRO A 67 -5.90 15.59 -1.92
CA PRO A 67 -5.14 14.93 -2.98
C PRO A 67 -3.93 15.79 -3.37
N PRO A 68 -2.73 15.19 -3.51
CA PRO A 68 -1.58 15.91 -4.02
C PRO A 68 -1.79 16.27 -5.48
N ASP A 69 -1.29 17.44 -5.87
CA ASP A 69 -1.38 17.91 -7.25
C ASP A 69 -0.87 16.86 -8.24
N SER A 70 -1.57 16.72 -9.36
CA SER A 70 -1.29 15.69 -10.36
C SER A 70 0.14 15.74 -10.90
N TRP A 71 0.72 16.94 -11.03
CA TRP A 71 2.07 17.11 -11.55
C TRP A 71 3.14 16.45 -10.66
N ILE A 72 3.01 16.53 -9.33
CA ILE A 72 3.96 15.93 -8.39
C ILE A 72 3.96 14.41 -8.56
N GLN A 73 2.78 13.82 -8.71
CA GLN A 73 2.62 12.37 -8.86
C GLN A 73 3.24 11.89 -10.19
N TYR A 74 3.08 12.66 -11.27
CA TYR A 74 3.74 12.36 -12.54
C TYR A 74 5.26 12.55 -12.49
N THR A 75 5.76 13.61 -11.84
CA THR A 75 7.20 13.84 -11.68
C THR A 75 7.85 12.74 -10.85
N LEU A 76 7.21 12.33 -9.76
CA LEU A 76 7.67 11.19 -8.95
C LEU A 76 7.66 9.91 -9.79
N GLY A 77 6.53 9.56 -10.42
CA GLY A 77 6.44 8.38 -11.28
C GLY A 77 7.51 8.35 -12.37
N SER A 78 7.74 9.46 -13.06
CA SER A 78 8.77 9.60 -14.09
C SER A 78 10.18 9.42 -13.53
N THR A 79 10.47 9.99 -12.37
CA THR A 79 11.79 9.84 -11.72
C THR A 79 12.04 8.38 -11.33
N TYR A 80 11.02 7.70 -10.81
CA TYR A 80 11.10 6.27 -10.50
C TYR A 80 11.29 5.39 -11.75
N VAL A 81 10.70 5.74 -12.90
CA VAL A 81 10.95 5.04 -14.17
C VAL A 81 12.42 5.15 -14.57
N LEU A 82 13.01 6.34 -14.50
CA LEU A 82 14.41 6.56 -14.85
C LEU A 82 15.35 5.81 -13.91
N LEU A 83 15.11 5.90 -12.59
CA LEU A 83 15.89 5.16 -11.59
C LEU A 83 15.74 3.64 -11.73
N ALA A 84 14.54 3.16 -12.03
CA ALA A 84 14.30 1.75 -12.26
C ALA A 84 14.99 1.25 -13.53
N GLY A 85 14.98 2.04 -14.61
CA GLY A 85 15.66 1.69 -15.86
C GLY A 85 17.18 1.61 -15.69
N THR A 86 17.79 2.65 -15.11
CA THR A 86 19.25 2.68 -14.88
C THR A 86 19.69 1.66 -13.84
N GLY A 87 18.93 1.50 -12.76
CA GLY A 87 19.18 0.49 -11.72
C GLY A 87 19.03 -0.94 -12.24
N ALA A 88 17.97 -1.23 -13.02
CA ALA A 88 17.77 -2.57 -13.58
C ALA A 88 18.89 -2.91 -14.57
N PHE A 89 19.25 -1.97 -15.44
CA PHE A 89 20.33 -2.16 -16.40
C PHE A 89 21.68 -2.42 -15.70
N GLY A 90 22.03 -1.59 -14.70
CA GLY A 90 23.27 -1.75 -13.93
C GLY A 90 23.34 -3.08 -13.19
N ASN A 91 22.27 -3.45 -12.49
CA ASN A 91 22.21 -4.70 -11.72
C ASN A 91 22.20 -5.95 -12.61
N VAL A 92 21.53 -5.91 -13.76
CA VAL A 92 21.55 -7.00 -14.74
C VAL A 92 22.96 -7.17 -15.33
N LEU A 93 23.66 -6.08 -15.67
CA LEU A 93 25.03 -6.16 -16.18
C LEU A 93 25.99 -6.80 -15.16
N VAL A 94 25.89 -6.42 -13.88
CA VAL A 94 26.67 -7.01 -12.79
C VAL A 94 26.40 -8.51 -12.66
N LEU A 95 25.12 -8.91 -12.68
CA LEU A 95 24.74 -10.32 -12.60
C LEU A 95 25.25 -11.12 -13.82
N LEU A 96 25.14 -10.55 -15.02
CA LEU A 96 25.61 -11.17 -16.27
C LEU A 96 27.13 -11.36 -16.25
N MET A 97 27.89 -10.36 -15.81
CA MET A 97 29.34 -10.44 -15.69
C MET A 97 29.76 -11.51 -14.66
N TYR A 98 29.06 -11.57 -13.52
CA TYR A 98 29.28 -12.59 -12.50
C TYR A 98 29.01 -14.02 -13.02
N ILE A 99 27.94 -14.23 -13.80
CA ILE A 99 27.60 -15.54 -14.36
C ILE A 99 28.58 -15.96 -15.47
N ARG A 100 28.98 -15.03 -16.35
CA ARG A 100 29.86 -15.32 -17.49
C ARG A 100 31.32 -15.56 -17.11
N CYS A 101 31.82 -14.88 -16.08
CA CYS A 101 33.23 -14.96 -15.72
C CYS A 101 33.48 -15.88 -14.51
N ARG A 102 33.82 -17.15 -14.77
CA ARG A 102 34.13 -18.16 -13.72
C ARG A 102 35.32 -17.76 -12.83
N SER A 103 36.24 -16.93 -13.35
CA SER A 103 37.43 -16.43 -12.65
C SER A 103 37.14 -15.33 -11.62
N LEU A 104 35.94 -14.73 -11.62
CA LEU A 104 35.55 -13.66 -10.70
C LEU A 104 34.84 -14.16 -9.43
N ARG A 105 34.81 -15.47 -9.17
CA ARG A 105 34.15 -16.04 -7.96
C ARG A 105 35.02 -15.91 -6.71
N THR A 106 35.38 -14.68 -6.36
CA THR A 106 36.02 -14.33 -5.09
C THR A 106 34.96 -13.90 -4.07
N PRO A 107 35.22 -14.04 -2.76
CA PRO A 107 34.25 -13.69 -1.71
C PRO A 107 33.73 -12.24 -1.80
N GLY A 108 34.55 -11.29 -2.31
CA GLY A 108 34.10 -9.91 -2.54
C GLY A 108 33.06 -9.77 -3.65
N ASN A 109 33.16 -10.55 -4.73
CA ASN A 109 32.22 -10.49 -5.84
C ASN A 109 30.90 -11.21 -5.56
N ILE A 110 30.88 -12.14 -4.60
CA ILE A 110 29.66 -12.77 -4.09
C ILE A 110 28.79 -11.73 -3.36
N LEU A 111 29.41 -10.83 -2.59
CA LEU A 111 28.70 -9.72 -1.94
C LEU A 111 28.04 -8.79 -2.96
N VAL A 112 28.79 -8.42 -4.01
CA VAL A 112 28.29 -7.58 -5.11
C VAL A 112 27.15 -8.26 -5.88
N ALA A 113 27.24 -9.57 -6.11
CA ALA A 113 26.18 -10.35 -6.75
C ALA A 113 24.90 -10.42 -5.91
N ASN A 114 25.01 -10.61 -4.58
CA ASN A 114 23.86 -10.62 -3.67
C ASN A 114 23.19 -9.24 -3.57
N LEU A 115 23.97 -8.16 -3.59
CA LEU A 115 23.44 -6.80 -3.65
C LEU A 115 22.63 -6.59 -4.94
N ALA A 116 23.21 -6.92 -6.10
CA ALA A 116 22.53 -6.80 -7.39
C ALA A 116 21.25 -7.65 -7.47
N LEU A 117 21.24 -8.83 -6.85
CA LEU A 117 20.04 -9.67 -6.75
C LEU A 117 18.97 -9.03 -5.85
N SER A 118 19.35 -8.49 -4.70
CA SER A 118 18.42 -7.78 -3.80
C SER A 118 17.83 -6.54 -4.47
N ASP A 119 18.65 -5.77 -5.18
CA ASP A 119 18.20 -4.59 -5.91
C ASP A 119 17.26 -4.97 -7.07
N PHE A 120 17.52 -6.08 -7.77
CA PHE A 120 16.60 -6.59 -8.78
C PHE A 120 15.23 -6.98 -8.20
N LEU A 121 15.22 -7.63 -7.03
CA LEU A 121 13.97 -7.99 -6.33
C LEU A 121 13.20 -6.75 -5.86
N MET A 122 13.90 -5.70 -5.44
CA MET A 122 13.29 -4.42 -5.08
C MET A 122 12.72 -3.71 -6.32
N LEU A 123 13.46 -3.70 -7.43
CA LEU A 123 13.02 -3.11 -8.70
C LEU A 123 11.83 -3.84 -9.32
N ALA A 124 11.69 -5.14 -9.08
CA ALA A 124 10.51 -5.91 -9.49
C ALA A 124 9.20 -5.42 -8.83
N LYS A 125 9.27 -4.73 -7.68
CA LYS A 125 8.10 -4.10 -7.02
C LYS A 125 7.83 -2.67 -7.54
N THR A 126 8.83 -2.01 -8.10
CA THR A 126 8.71 -0.64 -8.65
C THR A 126 7.69 -0.46 -9.78
N PRO A 127 7.44 -1.40 -10.72
CA PRO A 127 6.40 -1.19 -11.75
C PRO A 127 5.00 -1.03 -11.18
N ILE A 128 4.68 -1.71 -10.06
CA ILE A 128 3.41 -1.55 -9.35
C ILE A 128 3.29 -0.13 -8.78
N PHE A 129 4.38 0.38 -8.22
CA PHE A 129 4.44 1.74 -7.67
C PHE A 129 4.34 2.82 -8.76
N ILE A 130 5.02 2.63 -9.89
CA ILE A 130 4.96 3.52 -11.05
C ILE A 130 3.53 3.58 -11.60
N PHE A 131 2.87 2.43 -11.77
CA PHE A 131 1.48 2.38 -12.22
C PHE A 131 0.53 3.09 -11.25
N ASN A 132 0.69 2.89 -9.94
CA ASN A 132 -0.10 3.61 -8.93
C ASN A 132 0.14 5.13 -9.00
N SER A 133 1.39 5.56 -9.24
CA SER A 133 1.73 6.98 -9.38
C SER A 133 1.05 7.64 -10.58
N PHE A 134 1.01 6.95 -11.73
CA PHE A 134 0.30 7.45 -12.92
C PHE A 134 -1.23 7.46 -12.79
N ASN A 135 -1.79 6.58 -11.96
CA ASN A 135 -3.22 6.52 -11.66
C ASN A 135 -3.64 7.40 -10.47
N LEU A 136 -2.72 8.24 -9.98
CA LEU A 136 -2.88 9.16 -8.88
C LEU A 136 -3.38 8.56 -7.55
N GLY A 137 -3.08 7.27 -7.31
CA GLY A 137 -3.51 6.62 -6.08
C GLY A 137 -3.37 5.10 -6.07
N PRO A 138 -3.90 4.43 -5.02
CA PRO A 138 -3.74 3.00 -4.78
C PRO A 138 -4.65 2.17 -5.70
N ALA A 139 -4.47 2.30 -7.00
CA ALA A 139 -5.26 1.63 -8.02
C ALA A 139 -5.14 0.09 -7.96
N LEU A 140 -3.98 -0.45 -7.56
CA LEU A 140 -3.72 -1.90 -7.44
C LEU A 140 -4.06 -2.51 -6.07
N GLY A 141 -4.93 -1.90 -5.26
CA GLY A 141 -5.17 -2.26 -3.86
C GLY A 141 -5.39 -3.76 -3.51
N LYS A 142 -5.77 -4.61 -4.48
CA LYS A 142 -5.97 -6.07 -4.28
C LYS A 142 -4.85 -6.99 -4.81
N THR A 143 -3.99 -6.57 -5.74
CA THR A 143 -3.08 -7.51 -6.43
C THR A 143 -1.92 -8.01 -5.58
N ASP A 144 -1.46 -7.21 -4.62
CA ASP A 144 -0.41 -7.67 -3.68
C ASP A 144 -0.92 -8.84 -2.82
N GLY A 145 -2.23 -8.85 -2.51
CA GLY A 145 -2.90 -9.95 -1.82
C GLY A 145 -3.26 -11.13 -2.74
N ILE A 146 -3.55 -10.89 -4.02
CA ILE A 146 -3.90 -11.95 -4.98
C ILE A 146 -2.65 -12.74 -5.42
N ALA A 147 -1.51 -12.08 -5.65
CA ALA A 147 -0.26 -12.77 -5.96
C ALA A 147 0.21 -13.63 -4.77
N LEU A 148 0.12 -13.11 -3.55
CA LEU A 148 0.46 -13.87 -2.34
C LEU A 148 -0.58 -14.96 -1.99
N SER A 149 -1.87 -14.76 -2.27
CA SER A 149 -2.89 -15.80 -2.05
C SER A 149 -2.84 -16.90 -3.12
N SER A 150 -2.49 -16.58 -4.35
CA SER A 150 -2.20 -17.57 -5.40
C SER A 150 -0.93 -18.36 -5.10
N LEU A 151 0.15 -17.72 -4.63
CA LEU A 151 1.37 -18.43 -4.20
C LEU A 151 1.14 -19.29 -2.94
N ARG A 152 0.26 -18.85 -2.02
CA ARG A 152 -0.14 -19.65 -0.85
C ARG A 152 -0.99 -20.86 -1.23
N LYS A 153 -1.91 -20.71 -2.19
CA LYS A 153 -2.69 -21.84 -2.74
C LYS A 153 -1.82 -22.86 -3.46
N ILE A 154 -0.76 -22.42 -4.15
CA ILE A 154 0.18 -23.34 -4.81
C ILE A 154 1.01 -24.11 -3.78
N ASN A 155 1.40 -23.48 -2.66
CA ASN A 155 2.13 -24.15 -1.58
C ASN A 155 1.25 -25.09 -0.72
N GLU A 156 -0.05 -24.83 -0.63
CA GLU A 156 -1.01 -25.75 0.01
C GLU A 156 -1.41 -26.92 -0.91
N PHE A 157 -1.43 -26.74 -2.24
CA PHE A 157 -1.71 -27.83 -3.18
C PHE A 157 -0.53 -28.79 -3.36
N SER A 158 0.68 -28.38 -2.94
CA SER A 158 1.90 -29.20 -2.99
C SER A 158 2.18 -29.96 -1.68
N ARG A 159 1.23 -29.97 -0.73
CA ARG A 159 1.32 -30.71 0.53
C ARG A 159 0.14 -31.67 0.67
#